data_AF-A0A954TIC6-F1
#
_entry.id   AF-A0A954TIC6-F1
#
_cell.length_a   1.000
_cell.length_b   1.000
_cell.length_c   1.000
_cell.angle_alpha   90.00
_cell.angle_beta   90.00
_cell.angle_gamma   90.00
#
_symmetry.space_group_name_H-M   'P 1'
#
loop_
_entity.id
_entity.type
_entity.pdbx_description
1 polymer ?
#
loop_
_entity_poly.entity_id
_entity_poly.type
_entity_poly.pdbx_seq_one_letter_code
_entity_poly.pdbx_strand_id
1 'polypeptide(L)'
;SIKYYDLNNTQQTLSSAVYQLDSVNSRLRLAYNQTWPVYIDRWDSIEINYTLGTHTDSTTVPAAAKQAMLLLVGYYFSGNRGDDDRPNDMRAYESLVRKYMRSTYP
;
A
#
# COMPACT_ATOMS: atom_id res chain seq x y z
N SER A 1 -13.09 2.38 5.19
CA SER A 1 -13.84 3.40 5.94
C SER A 1 -12.91 4.51 6.37
N ILE A 2 -13.43 5.73 6.49
CA ILE A 2 -12.70 6.89 7.02
C ILE A 2 -13.42 7.35 8.27
N LYS A 3 -12.67 7.55 9.34
CA LYS A 3 -13.19 8.07 10.61
C LYS A 3 -12.37 9.26 11.05
N TYR A 4 -13.00 10.14 11.82
CA TYR A 4 -12.36 11.30 12.41
C TYR A 4 -12.89 11.54 13.81
N TYR A 5 -12.12 12.22 14.65
CA TYR A 5 -12.57 12.69 15.95
C TYR A 5 -13.11 14.12 15.83
N ASP A 6 -14.35 14.33 16.26
CA ASP A 6 -14.96 15.66 16.32
C ASP A 6 -14.35 16.51 17.47
N LEU A 7 -14.77 17.78 17.57
CA LEU A 7 -14.31 18.70 18.62
C LEU A 7 -14.65 18.22 20.05
N ASN A 8 -15.59 17.29 20.20
CA ASN A 8 -15.96 16.68 21.48
C ASN A 8 -15.20 15.38 21.74
N ASN A 9 -14.14 15.09 20.97
CA ASN A 9 -13.32 13.89 21.05
C ASN A 9 -14.14 12.59 20.86
N THR A 10 -15.22 12.65 20.06
CA THR A 10 -16.03 11.48 19.71
C THR A 10 -15.68 11.01 18.30
N GLN A 11 -15.48 9.70 18.11
CA GLN A 11 -15.13 9.13 16.81
C GLN A 11 -16.39 9.06 15.91
N GLN A 12 -16.33 9.71 14.75
CA GLN A 12 -17.39 9.73 13.75
C GLN A 12 -16.93 9.05 12.46
N THR A 13 -17.85 8.41 11.75
CA THR A 13 -17.57 7.85 10.41
C THR A 13 -17.89 8.91 9.35
N LEU A 14 -16.92 9.22 8.50
CA LEU A 14 -17.11 10.17 7.41
C LEU A 14 -17.99 9.55 6.32
N SER A 15 -19.04 10.29 5.92
CA SER A 15 -19.92 9.88 4.83
C SER A 15 -19.15 9.76 3.51
N SER A 16 -19.45 8.71 2.73
CA SER A 16 -18.90 8.51 1.38
C SER A 16 -19.30 9.58 0.38
N ALA A 17 -20.26 10.46 0.72
CA ALA A 17 -20.61 11.61 -0.12
C ALA A 17 -19.56 12.75 -0.05
N VAL A 18 -18.72 12.79 1.00
CA VAL A 18 -17.76 13.89 1.22
C VAL A 18 -16.45 13.69 0.48
N TYR A 19 -16.09 12.44 0.17
CA TYR A 19 -14.83 12.08 -0.44
C TYR A 19 -15.02 11.17 -1.65
N GLN A 20 -14.02 11.18 -2.52
CA GLN A 20 -13.95 10.32 -3.70
C GLN A 20 -12.57 9.70 -3.81
N LEU A 21 -12.52 8.48 -4.33
CA LEU A 21 -11.27 7.79 -4.63
C LEU A 21 -10.84 8.13 -6.06
N ASP A 22 -9.71 8.81 -6.18
CA ASP A 22 -8.99 8.93 -7.45
C ASP A 22 -8.16 7.65 -7.64
N SER A 23 -8.77 6.67 -8.30
CA SER A 23 -8.18 5.35 -8.55
C SER A 23 -6.92 5.42 -9.41
N VAL A 24 -6.85 6.36 -10.35
CA VAL A 24 -5.71 6.50 -11.27
C VAL A 24 -4.45 6.94 -10.51
N ASN A 25 -4.58 7.91 -9.61
CA ASN A 25 -3.46 8.40 -8.82
C ASN A 25 -3.31 7.70 -7.47
N SER A 26 -4.21 6.76 -7.14
CA SER A 26 -4.27 6.07 -5.84
C SER A 26 -4.32 7.05 -4.68
N ARG A 27 -5.20 8.08 -4.77
CA ARG A 27 -5.32 9.15 -3.78
C ARG A 27 -6.77 9.35 -3.37
N LEU A 28 -6.95 9.73 -2.11
CA LEU A 28 -8.23 10.24 -1.63
C LEU A 28 -8.34 11.74 -1.98
N ARG A 29 -9.50 12.16 -2.50
CA ARG A 29 -9.80 13.57 -2.74
C ARG A 29 -11.15 13.94 -2.15
N LEU A 30 -11.34 15.22 -1.91
CA LEU A 30 -12.63 15.79 -1.56
C LEU A 30 -13.59 15.65 -2.75
N ALA A 31 -14.86 15.34 -2.49
CA ALA A 31 -15.89 15.32 -3.51
C ALA A 31 -16.28 16.75 -3.93
N TYR A 32 -16.95 16.87 -5.08
CA TYR A 32 -17.34 18.16 -5.63
C TYR A 32 -18.27 18.93 -4.69
N ASN A 33 -17.97 20.22 -4.46
CA ASN A 33 -18.71 21.11 -3.54
C ASN A 33 -18.85 20.57 -2.11
N GLN A 34 -17.89 19.77 -1.64
CA GLN A 34 -17.83 19.32 -0.26
C GLN A 34 -16.72 20.06 0.50
N THR A 35 -16.71 19.92 1.82
CA THR A 35 -15.66 20.43 2.72
C THR A 35 -15.31 19.35 3.73
N TRP A 36 -14.05 19.29 4.15
CA TRP A 36 -13.67 18.41 5.25
C TRP A 36 -14.39 18.84 6.54
N PRO A 37 -14.84 17.89 7.37
CA PRO A 37 -15.43 18.22 8.66
C PRO A 37 -14.36 18.85 9.56
N VAL A 38 -14.82 19.64 10.53
CA VAL A 38 -13.95 20.11 11.61
C VAL A 38 -13.62 18.92 12.50
N TYR A 39 -12.33 18.75 12.78
CA TYR A 39 -11.81 17.70 13.64
C TYR A 39 -10.98 18.32 14.76
N ILE A 40 -10.83 17.60 15.87
CA ILE A 40 -9.97 18.03 16.98
C ILE A 40 -8.49 17.87 16.61
N ASP A 41 -7.64 18.84 17.00
CA ASP A 41 -6.20 18.74 16.77
C ASP A 41 -5.58 17.71 17.72
N ARG A 42 -5.26 16.53 17.16
CA ARG A 42 -4.73 15.36 17.86
C ARG A 42 -3.93 14.51 16.86
N TRP A 43 -2.92 13.80 17.36
CA TRP A 43 -1.99 13.01 16.54
C TRP A 43 -2.68 11.87 15.74
N ASP A 44 -3.75 11.29 16.26
CA ASP A 44 -4.58 10.23 15.65
C ASP A 44 -6.00 10.71 15.35
N SER A 45 -6.17 12.00 15.05
CA SER A 45 -7.49 12.58 14.78
C SER A 45 -8.22 11.94 13.59
N ILE A 46 -7.48 11.33 12.67
CA ILE A 46 -8.01 10.73 11.44
C ILE A 46 -7.56 9.28 11.33
N GLU A 47 -8.51 8.36 11.13
CA GLU A 47 -8.27 6.93 10.91
C GLU A 47 -8.80 6.53 9.52
N ILE A 48 -7.94 5.93 8.70
CA ILE A 48 -8.31 5.43 7.37
C ILE A 48 -8.08 3.93 7.32
N ASN A 49 -9.18 3.17 7.22
CA ASN A 49 -9.14 1.74 6.98
C ASN A 49 -9.44 1.45 5.51
N TYR A 50 -8.52 0.81 4.81
CA TYR A 50 -8.66 0.49 3.40
C TYR A 50 -7.95 -0.82 3.07
N THR A 51 -8.50 -1.56 2.12
CA THR A 51 -7.93 -2.83 1.67
C THR A 51 -7.05 -2.58 0.46
N LEU A 52 -5.79 -2.99 0.55
CA LEU A 52 -4.81 -2.94 -0.53
C LEU A 52 -4.57 -4.34 -1.10
N GLY A 53 -4.22 -4.39 -2.38
CA GLY A 53 -3.98 -5.63 -3.13
C GLY A 53 -5.10 -5.91 -4.13
N THR A 54 -4.72 -6.25 -5.35
CA THR A 54 -5.64 -6.52 -6.48
C THR A 54 -6.01 -8.00 -6.62
N HIS A 55 -5.49 -8.85 -5.73
CA HIS A 55 -5.52 -10.30 -5.88
C HIS A 55 -6.24 -10.93 -4.69
N THR A 56 -7.33 -11.63 -4.97
CA THR A 56 -8.19 -12.27 -3.96
C THR A 56 -7.65 -13.62 -3.48
N ASP A 57 -6.81 -14.25 -4.31
CA ASP A 57 -6.18 -15.53 -4.02
C ASP A 57 -4.84 -15.68 -4.76
N SER A 58 -4.14 -16.79 -4.47
CA SER A 58 -2.86 -17.11 -5.09
C SER A 58 -2.95 -17.34 -6.60
N THR A 59 -4.10 -17.67 -7.17
CA THR A 59 -4.25 -17.93 -8.62
C THR A 59 -4.20 -16.63 -9.42
N THR A 60 -4.76 -15.54 -8.87
CA THR A 60 -4.82 -14.23 -9.52
C THR A 60 -3.49 -13.45 -9.52
N VAL A 61 -2.54 -13.84 -8.68
CA VAL A 61 -1.22 -13.20 -8.60
C VAL A 61 -0.40 -13.47 -9.89
N PRO A 62 0.21 -12.44 -10.51
CA PRO A 62 1.02 -12.60 -11.71
C PRO A 62 2.15 -13.62 -11.53
N ALA A 63 2.37 -14.45 -12.55
CA ALA A 63 3.42 -15.48 -12.51
C ALA A 63 4.81 -14.90 -12.23
N ALA A 64 5.11 -13.71 -12.78
CA ALA A 64 6.38 -13.01 -12.52
C ALA A 64 6.60 -12.67 -11.03
N ALA A 65 5.55 -12.26 -10.32
CA ALA A 65 5.63 -11.98 -8.89
C ALA A 65 5.84 -13.27 -8.07
N LYS A 66 5.15 -14.36 -8.43
CA LYS A 66 5.36 -15.68 -7.79
C LYS A 66 6.80 -16.18 -8.00
N GLN A 67 7.32 -16.03 -9.22
CA GLN A 67 8.69 -16.43 -9.54
C GLN A 67 9.72 -15.61 -8.76
N ALA A 68 9.52 -14.29 -8.64
CA ALA A 68 10.38 -13.45 -7.81
C ALA A 68 10.37 -13.91 -6.34
N MET A 69 9.20 -14.23 -5.79
CA MET A 69 9.10 -14.77 -4.43
C MET A 69 9.88 -16.08 -4.27
N LEU A 70 9.72 -17.02 -5.21
CA LEU A 70 10.43 -18.31 -5.16
C LEU A 70 11.94 -18.17 -5.26
N LEU A 71 12.44 -17.27 -6.12
CA LEU A 71 13.87 -16.98 -6.23
C LEU A 71 14.43 -16.45 -4.92
N LEU A 72 13.74 -15.49 -4.29
CA LEU A 72 14.16 -14.91 -3.02
C LEU A 72 14.11 -15.93 -1.87
N VAL A 73 13.02 -16.70 -1.77
CA VAL A 73 12.88 -17.74 -0.75
C VAL A 73 13.93 -18.83 -0.93
N GLY A 74 14.17 -19.29 -2.16
CA GLY A 74 15.20 -20.27 -2.46
C GLY A 74 16.60 -19.77 -2.10
N TYR A 75 16.88 -18.49 -2.37
CA TYR A 75 18.14 -17.86 -2.01
C TYR A 75 18.36 -17.90 -0.49
N TYR A 76 17.38 -17.44 0.29
CA TYR A 76 17.48 -17.47 1.76
C TYR A 76 17.51 -18.88 2.34
N PHE A 77 16.77 -19.81 1.74
CA PHE A 77 16.75 -21.20 2.19
C PHE A 77 18.10 -21.91 1.93
N SER A 78 18.82 -21.53 0.87
CA SER A 78 20.09 -22.15 0.48
C SER A 78 21.27 -21.80 1.40
N GLY A 79 21.06 -20.96 2.42
CA GLY A 79 22.04 -20.67 3.46
C GLY A 79 22.65 -19.27 3.40
N ASN A 80 22.36 -18.48 2.36
CA ASN A 80 22.70 -17.07 2.38
C ASN A 80 21.62 -16.29 3.18
N ARG A 81 22.00 -15.57 4.23
CA ARG A 81 21.06 -14.79 5.06
C ARG A 81 20.89 -13.35 4.57
N GLY A 82 21.48 -13.03 3.41
CA GLY A 82 21.57 -11.66 2.89
C GLY A 82 22.85 -10.94 3.34
N ASP A 83 23.82 -11.68 3.89
CA ASP A 83 25.08 -11.17 4.43
C ASP A 83 26.30 -11.50 3.56
N ASP A 84 26.24 -12.51 2.69
CA ASP A 84 27.28 -12.86 1.69
C ASP A 84 26.79 -12.66 0.25
N ASP A 85 26.07 -11.57 0.01
CA ASP A 85 25.50 -11.25 -1.31
C ASP A 85 26.62 -10.91 -2.30
N ARG A 86 26.83 -11.78 -3.29
CA ARG A 86 27.84 -11.52 -4.33
C ARG A 86 27.28 -10.61 -5.41
N PRO A 87 28.15 -9.86 -6.10
CA PRO A 87 27.74 -9.09 -7.26
C PRO A 87 27.06 -10.00 -8.28
N ASN A 88 25.79 -9.72 -8.55
CA ASN A 88 24.90 -10.39 -9.51
C ASN A 88 24.07 -11.59 -9.03
N ASP A 89 24.17 -12.03 -7.78
CA ASP A 89 23.42 -13.21 -7.30
C ASP A 89 21.90 -13.08 -7.46
N MET A 90 21.37 -11.86 -7.33
CA MET A 90 19.93 -11.60 -7.35
C MET A 90 19.42 -10.91 -8.64
N ARG A 91 20.20 -10.84 -9.72
CA ARG A 91 19.78 -10.07 -10.93
C ARG A 91 18.45 -10.52 -11.51
N ALA A 92 18.19 -11.83 -11.49
CA ALA A 92 16.92 -12.38 -11.97
C ALA A 92 15.75 -11.87 -11.12
N TYR A 93 15.89 -11.92 -9.79
CA TYR A 93 14.93 -11.36 -8.84
C TYR A 93 14.74 -9.85 -9.06
N GLU A 94 15.81 -9.08 -9.11
CA GLU A 94 15.78 -7.63 -9.31
C GLU A 94 15.08 -7.24 -10.62
N SER A 95 15.37 -7.96 -11.71
CA SER A 95 14.76 -7.70 -13.02
C SER A 95 13.24 -7.88 -13.00
N LEU A 96 12.75 -8.87 -12.24
CA LEU A 96 11.32 -9.13 -12.08
C LEU A 96 10.65 -8.08 -11.20
N VAL A 97 11.27 -7.72 -10.06
CA VAL A 97 10.68 -6.77 -9.10
C VAL A 97 10.72 -5.32 -9.62
N ARG A 98 11.72 -4.95 -10.43
CA ARG A 98 11.88 -3.59 -10.97
C ARG A 98 10.63 -3.06 -11.66
N LYS A 99 9.84 -3.92 -12.31
CA LYS A 99 8.58 -3.55 -12.96
C LYS A 99 7.47 -3.14 -11.98
N TYR A 100 7.54 -3.64 -10.74
CA TYR A 100 6.56 -3.39 -9.68
C TYR A 100 7.01 -2.30 -8.70
N MET A 101 8.27 -1.87 -8.78
CA MET A 101 8.78 -0.76 -7.99
C MET A 101 8.16 0.55 -8.46
N ARG A 102 7.81 1.40 -7.51
CA ARG A 102 7.34 2.76 -7.80
C ARG A 102 8.46 3.52 -8.51
N SER A 103 8.15 4.12 -9.66
CA SER A 103 9.13 4.84 -10.48
C SER A 103 9.66 6.12 -9.83
N THR A 104 9.00 6.63 -8.79
CA THR A 104 9.35 7.89 -8.12
C THR A 104 9.40 7.69 -6.61
N TYR A 105 10.53 8.09 -6.04
CA TYR A 105 10.73 8.29 -4.61
C TYR A 105 9.92 9.53 -4.17
N PRO A 106 9.36 9.57 -2.94
CA PRO A 106 8.79 10.81 -2.40
C PRO A 106 9.84 11.92 -2.26
#